data_AF-A7SNP6-F1
#
_entry.id   AF-A7SNP6-F1
#
_cell.length_a   1.000
_cell.length_b   1.000
_cell.length_c   1.000
_cell.angle_alpha   90.00
_cell.angle_beta   90.00
_cell.angle_gamma   90.00
#
_symmetry.space_group_name_H-M   'P 1'
#
loop_
_entity.id
_entity.type
_entity.pdbx_description
1 polymer ?
#
loop_
_entity_poly.entity_id
_entity_poly.type
_entity_poly.pdbx_seq_one_letter_code
_entity_poly.pdbx_strand_id
1 'polypeptide(L)'
;MRGHLTKLWRESATLIMLARNGGLRSPFDYRVLLLERNSKSRFMPNREVFPGGVIDKCDFADEWMELYEKSFQKLEDFSRILDIKKPRPPIFRKSNTSIPTEIAFRICAIRETFEESGILLLRSMSKGESENSLSWGAASVFEDLPTEEVQRWRTAVHNDGSQFIHLCRFLQSVPDVWALTEWSDWLTPASVKIRFDTVFFMCFVNYEPVAQHDNKEMIESKWKTPVEAVVDTIKKKALFGPPQLYNALQFCGFTSWETFKEFQQSRAHEGCDQMLTIILKCKDGIVAVKPGDDLYP
;
A
#
# COMPACT_ATOMS: atom_id res chain seq x y z
N MET A 1 12.65 26.52 -25.60
CA MET A 1 11.67 26.44 -24.49
C MET A 1 11.38 24.96 -24.23
N ARG A 2 12.04 24.34 -23.26
CA ARG A 2 11.68 22.97 -22.82
C ARG A 2 10.56 23.13 -21.80
N GLY A 3 9.30 23.10 -22.26
CA GLY A 3 8.18 22.99 -21.34
C GLY A 3 8.36 21.69 -20.56
N HIS A 4 8.45 21.78 -19.23
CA HIS A 4 8.25 20.61 -18.38
C HIS A 4 6.89 20.05 -18.74
N LEU A 5 6.85 18.90 -19.42
CA LEU A 5 5.65 18.09 -19.51
C LEU A 5 5.25 17.79 -18.07
N THR A 6 4.23 18.48 -17.56
CA THR A 6 3.62 18.13 -16.28
C THR A 6 3.23 16.66 -16.38
N LYS A 7 3.80 15.79 -15.53
CA LYS A 7 3.39 14.37 -15.48
C LYS A 7 1.86 14.33 -15.41
N LEU A 8 1.24 13.62 -16.35
CA LEU A 8 -0.22 13.56 -16.49
C LEU A 8 -0.88 12.94 -15.25
N TRP A 9 -0.17 12.05 -14.57
CA TRP A 9 -0.54 11.38 -13.32
C TRP A 9 0.49 11.67 -12.24
N ARG A 10 0.03 11.86 -11.01
CA ARG A 10 0.89 11.85 -9.82
C ARG A 10 1.17 10.40 -9.43
N GLU A 11 2.43 10.07 -9.24
CA GLU A 11 2.83 8.72 -8.82
C GLU A 11 2.51 8.52 -7.34
N SER A 12 2.03 7.33 -6.99
CA SER A 12 1.56 7.01 -5.64
C SER A 12 1.71 5.53 -5.33
N ALA A 13 1.76 5.22 -4.04
CA ALA A 13 1.84 3.85 -3.53
C ALA A 13 0.73 3.62 -2.50
N THR A 14 0.15 2.43 -2.51
CA THR A 14 -0.93 2.04 -1.59
C THR A 14 -0.64 0.67 -1.01
N LEU A 15 -0.94 0.50 0.28
CA LEU A 15 -0.76 -0.77 0.99
C LEU A 15 -2.11 -1.43 1.30
N ILE A 16 -2.31 -2.63 0.78
CA ILE A 16 -3.40 -3.52 1.14
C ILE A 16 -2.91 -4.45 2.24
N MET A 17 -3.37 -4.20 3.47
CA MET A 17 -2.98 -4.99 4.64
C MET A 17 -4.07 -6.01 4.98
N LEU A 18 -3.68 -7.29 5.05
CA LEU A 18 -4.55 -8.43 5.33
C LEU A 18 -4.19 -9.06 6.67
N ALA A 19 -5.08 -8.94 7.64
CA ALA A 19 -4.88 -9.46 8.99
C ALA A 19 -5.63 -10.76 9.20
N ARG A 20 -4.94 -11.78 9.70
CA ARG A 20 -5.57 -13.04 10.11
C ARG A 20 -6.48 -12.80 11.32
N ASN A 21 -7.67 -13.37 11.26
CA ASN A 21 -8.63 -13.37 12.36
C ASN A 21 -9.46 -14.66 12.34
N GLY A 22 -8.98 -15.68 13.06
CA GLY A 22 -9.68 -16.96 13.21
C GLY A 22 -10.91 -16.93 14.13
N GLY A 23 -11.18 -15.80 14.79
CA GLY A 23 -12.34 -15.62 15.67
C GLY A 23 -13.60 -15.11 14.97
N LEU A 24 -13.53 -14.87 13.65
CA LEU A 24 -14.64 -14.32 12.89
C LEU A 24 -15.80 -15.30 12.78
N ARG A 25 -17.02 -14.79 12.97
CA ARG A 25 -18.25 -15.47 12.53
C ARG A 25 -18.49 -15.17 11.05
N SER A 26 -17.54 -15.56 10.21
CA SER A 26 -17.49 -15.28 8.78
C SER A 26 -16.92 -16.49 8.05
N PRO A 27 -17.27 -16.73 6.77
CA PRO A 27 -16.55 -17.67 5.92
C PRO A 27 -15.08 -17.30 5.68
N PHE A 28 -14.70 -16.04 5.96
CA PHE A 28 -13.35 -15.52 5.83
C PHE A 28 -12.66 -15.52 7.19
N ASP A 29 -11.42 -16.03 7.26
CA ASP A 29 -10.59 -15.99 8.47
C ASP A 29 -9.59 -14.82 8.47
N TYR A 30 -9.92 -13.75 7.74
CA TYR A 30 -9.14 -12.51 7.68
C TYR A 30 -9.98 -11.27 7.43
N ARG A 31 -9.37 -10.12 7.68
CA ARG A 31 -9.92 -8.79 7.38
C ARG A 31 -8.88 -7.92 6.67
N VAL A 32 -9.38 -6.89 5.99
CA VAL A 32 -8.61 -5.88 5.28
C VAL A 32 -8.68 -4.56 6.05
N LEU A 33 -7.55 -3.87 6.17
CA LEU A 33 -7.52 -2.52 6.73
C LEU A 33 -8.11 -1.52 5.74
N LEU A 34 -9.07 -0.73 6.20
CA LEU A 34 -9.69 0.36 5.47
C LEU A 34 -9.68 1.63 6.32
N LEU A 35 -9.43 2.77 5.68
CA LEU A 35 -9.44 4.10 6.27
C LEU A 35 -10.57 4.91 5.64
N GLU A 36 -11.33 5.64 6.47
CA GLU A 36 -12.38 6.53 5.99
C GLU A 36 -11.86 7.96 5.84
N ARG A 37 -11.91 8.48 4.61
CA ARG A 37 -11.42 9.83 4.30
C ARG A 37 -12.38 10.89 4.80
N ASN A 38 -11.84 11.97 5.35
CA ASN A 38 -12.58 13.15 5.74
C ASN A 38 -13.41 13.72 4.57
N SER A 39 -14.62 14.18 4.87
CA SER A 39 -15.49 14.93 3.95
C SER A 39 -14.82 16.12 3.27
N LYS A 40 -13.80 16.72 3.89
CA LYS A 40 -13.03 17.86 3.38
C LYS A 40 -11.88 17.46 2.44
N SER A 41 -11.67 16.17 2.20
CA SER A 41 -10.62 15.68 1.31
C SER A 41 -10.80 16.23 -0.12
N ARG A 42 -9.69 16.68 -0.72
CA ARG A 42 -9.67 17.18 -2.11
C ARG A 42 -9.91 16.11 -3.16
N PHE A 43 -9.63 14.85 -2.82
CA PHE A 43 -9.84 13.69 -3.68
C PHE A 43 -10.59 12.61 -2.90
N MET A 44 -11.63 12.04 -3.51
CA MET A 44 -12.43 10.95 -2.91
C MET A 44 -12.93 11.23 -1.46
N PRO A 45 -13.63 12.35 -1.18
CA PRO A 45 -14.16 12.62 0.15
C PRO A 45 -15.22 11.60 0.58
N ASN A 46 -15.28 11.28 1.88
CA ASN A 46 -16.19 10.30 2.49
C ASN A 46 -16.06 8.87 1.91
N ARG A 47 -14.89 8.52 1.38
CA ARG A 47 -14.65 7.20 0.82
C ARG A 47 -13.79 6.37 1.74
N GLU A 48 -14.08 5.07 1.77
CA GLU A 48 -13.19 4.07 2.37
C GLU A 48 -12.08 3.75 1.36
N VAL A 49 -10.83 3.79 1.83
CA VAL A 49 -9.62 3.56 1.04
C VAL A 49 -8.64 2.66 1.79
N PHE A 50 -7.73 2.04 1.06
CA PHE A 50 -6.53 1.46 1.67
C PHE A 50 -5.53 2.57 2.00
N PRO A 51 -4.67 2.41 3.03
CA PRO A 51 -3.65 3.41 3.34
C PRO A 51 -2.69 3.64 2.18
N GLY A 52 -2.33 4.88 1.92
CA GLY A 52 -1.41 5.22 0.84
C GLY A 52 -1.50 6.65 0.37
N GLY A 53 -0.46 7.07 -0.35
CA GLY A 53 -0.31 8.46 -0.76
C GLY A 53 0.68 8.64 -1.89
N VAL A 54 1.05 9.89 -2.10
CA VAL A 54 1.90 10.29 -3.22
C VAL A 54 3.36 10.08 -2.88
N ILE A 55 4.11 9.57 -3.85
CA ILE A 55 5.55 9.41 -3.72
C ILE A 55 6.20 10.78 -3.45
N ASP A 56 7.02 10.87 -2.41
CA ASP A 56 7.77 12.08 -2.08
C ASP A 56 9.25 11.91 -2.47
N LYS A 57 9.96 13.03 -2.59
CA LYS A 57 11.40 13.02 -2.84
C LYS A 57 12.17 12.32 -1.71
N CYS A 58 11.68 12.39 -0.47
CA CYS A 58 12.32 11.70 0.66
C CYS A 58 12.28 10.17 0.53
N ASP A 59 11.33 9.61 -0.22
CA ASP A 59 11.25 8.18 -0.48
C ASP A 59 12.39 7.69 -1.40
N PHE A 60 13.00 8.63 -2.15
CA PHE A 60 14.16 8.41 -3.01
C PHE A 60 15.50 8.83 -2.38
N ALA A 61 15.53 9.17 -1.09
CA ALA A 61 16.73 9.64 -0.42
C ALA A 61 17.85 8.57 -0.42
N ASP A 62 19.08 8.97 -0.76
CA ASP A 62 20.23 8.06 -0.83
C ASP A 62 20.54 7.44 0.55
N GLU A 63 20.20 8.16 1.63
CA GLU A 63 20.36 7.69 3.00
C GLU A 63 19.61 6.38 3.31
N TRP A 64 18.59 6.03 2.54
CA TRP A 64 17.91 4.74 2.70
C TRP A 64 18.85 3.58 2.37
N MET A 65 19.59 3.67 1.27
CA MET A 65 20.54 2.64 0.89
C MET A 65 21.64 2.48 1.94
N GLU A 66 22.16 3.59 2.47
CA GLU A 66 23.11 3.54 3.59
C GLU A 66 22.52 2.88 4.83
N LEU A 67 21.24 3.12 5.12
CA LEU A 67 20.55 2.52 6.25
C LEU A 67 20.46 1.00 6.06
N TYR A 68 19.97 0.53 4.91
CA TYR A 68 19.89 -0.89 4.58
C TYR A 68 21.27 -1.57 4.59
N GLU A 69 22.30 -0.95 4.03
CA GLU A 69 23.68 -1.49 4.03
C GLU A 69 24.24 -1.65 5.45
N LYS A 70 23.94 -0.72 6.35
CA LYS A 70 24.35 -0.83 7.76
C LYS A 70 23.56 -1.92 8.50
N SER A 71 22.30 -2.11 8.14
CA SER A 71 21.40 -3.09 8.75
C SER A 71 21.67 -4.53 8.29
N PHE A 72 21.99 -4.73 7.01
CA PHE A 72 22.16 -6.05 6.40
C PHE A 72 23.56 -6.17 5.81
N GLN A 73 24.30 -7.22 6.18
CA GLN A 73 25.69 -7.42 5.76
C GLN A 73 25.86 -7.63 4.23
N LYS A 74 24.77 -7.80 3.47
CA LYS A 74 24.76 -7.90 2.00
C LYS A 74 23.53 -7.23 1.38
N LEU A 75 23.78 -6.33 0.42
CA LEU A 75 22.78 -5.71 -0.48
C LEU A 75 22.13 -6.68 -1.48
N GLU A 76 22.67 -7.90 -1.63
CA GLU A 76 22.12 -8.94 -2.54
C GLU A 76 20.67 -9.35 -2.19
N ASP A 77 20.14 -8.88 -1.05
CA ASP A 77 18.81 -9.20 -0.51
C ASP A 77 17.64 -8.56 -1.30
N PHE A 78 17.87 -7.49 -2.08
CA PHE A 78 16.79 -6.90 -2.88
C PHE A 78 16.46 -7.68 -4.17
N SER A 79 17.23 -8.72 -4.51
CA SER A 79 17.01 -9.53 -5.73
C SER A 79 15.57 -10.04 -5.85
N ARG A 80 14.93 -10.45 -4.76
CA ARG A 80 13.50 -10.88 -4.76
C ARG A 80 12.53 -9.80 -5.23
N ILE A 81 12.87 -8.53 -5.04
CA ILE A 81 12.07 -7.38 -5.47
C ILE A 81 12.48 -6.92 -6.88
N LEU A 82 13.78 -6.96 -7.20
CA LEU A 82 14.35 -6.35 -8.40
C LEU A 82 14.46 -7.30 -9.60
N ASP A 83 14.57 -8.61 -9.39
CA ASP A 83 14.79 -9.61 -10.45
C ASP A 83 13.51 -10.20 -11.04
N ILE A 84 12.40 -9.48 -10.97
CA ILE A 84 11.13 -9.88 -11.60
C ILE A 84 11.27 -9.73 -13.12
N LYS A 85 11.28 -10.84 -13.86
CA LYS A 85 11.48 -10.87 -15.33
C LYS A 85 10.21 -10.70 -16.14
N LYS A 86 9.05 -10.86 -15.51
CA LYS A 86 7.74 -10.71 -16.16
C LYS A 86 7.36 -9.23 -16.32
N PRO A 87 6.40 -8.91 -17.21
CA PRO A 87 5.99 -7.52 -17.43
C PRO A 87 5.59 -6.84 -16.12
N ARG A 88 6.01 -5.59 -15.98
CA ARG A 88 5.69 -4.74 -14.82
C ARG A 88 5.26 -3.37 -15.29
N PRO A 89 4.47 -2.65 -14.47
CA PRO A 89 4.00 -1.32 -14.82
C PRO A 89 5.15 -0.35 -15.11
N PRO A 90 4.97 0.59 -16.06
CA PRO A 90 5.98 1.60 -16.38
C PRO A 90 6.45 2.43 -15.19
N ILE A 91 5.65 2.52 -14.12
CA ILE A 91 5.96 3.25 -12.88
C ILE A 91 7.24 2.73 -12.19
N PHE A 92 7.62 1.47 -12.41
CA PHE A 92 8.85 0.89 -11.86
C PHE A 92 10.08 1.05 -12.76
N ARG A 93 9.97 1.75 -13.90
CA ARG A 93 11.14 2.01 -14.74
C ARG A 93 12.20 2.78 -13.94
N LYS A 94 13.47 2.49 -14.24
CA LYS A 94 14.62 3.01 -13.50
C LYS A 94 14.59 4.54 -13.41
N SER A 95 14.58 5.05 -12.19
CA SER A 95 14.97 6.43 -11.88
C SER A 95 16.49 6.56 -11.94
N ASN A 96 16.99 7.80 -12.10
CA ASN A 96 18.43 8.10 -12.02
C ASN A 96 18.91 8.29 -10.56
N THR A 97 18.25 7.64 -9.60
CA THR A 97 18.58 7.72 -8.15
C THR A 97 19.40 6.52 -7.72
N SER A 98 20.05 6.60 -6.56
CA SER A 98 20.80 5.46 -6.01
C SER A 98 19.86 4.32 -5.58
N ILE A 99 18.71 4.67 -5.00
CA ILE A 99 17.68 3.72 -4.59
C ILE A 99 16.84 3.30 -5.80
N PRO A 100 16.63 1.97 -6.00
CA PRO A 100 15.73 1.49 -7.04
C PRO A 100 14.30 1.95 -6.81
N THR A 101 13.60 2.29 -7.90
CA THR A 101 12.22 2.78 -7.89
C THR A 101 11.29 1.87 -7.07
N GLU A 102 11.40 0.55 -7.25
CA GLU A 102 10.61 -0.46 -6.55
C GLU A 102 10.70 -0.39 -5.03
N ILE A 103 11.89 -0.04 -4.52
CA ILE A 103 12.16 0.07 -3.09
C ILE A 103 11.59 1.39 -2.57
N ALA A 104 11.80 2.50 -3.30
CA ALA A 104 11.23 3.81 -2.94
C ALA A 104 9.70 3.78 -2.85
N PHE A 105 9.01 3.13 -3.80
CA PHE A 105 7.54 2.98 -3.74
C PHE A 105 7.07 2.14 -2.54
N ARG A 106 7.84 1.13 -2.13
CA ARG A 106 7.52 0.35 -0.92
C ARG A 106 7.75 1.15 0.36
N ILE A 107 8.82 1.94 0.42
CA ILE A 107 9.07 2.88 1.51
C ILE A 107 7.91 3.87 1.62
N CYS A 108 7.48 4.45 0.49
CA CYS A 108 6.32 5.34 0.45
C CYS A 108 5.05 4.68 1.00
N ALA A 109 4.72 3.47 0.54
CA ALA A 109 3.54 2.75 1.03
C ALA A 109 3.59 2.52 2.56
N ILE A 110 4.77 2.18 3.09
CA ILE A 110 4.98 1.98 4.54
C ILE A 110 4.89 3.32 5.30
N ARG A 111 5.52 4.37 4.79
CA ARG A 111 5.50 5.73 5.37
C ARG A 111 4.06 6.26 5.46
N GLU A 112 3.33 6.23 4.35
CA GLU A 112 1.94 6.68 4.27
C GLU A 112 1.03 5.84 5.19
N THR A 113 1.24 4.52 5.26
CA THR A 113 0.52 3.67 6.23
C THR A 113 0.75 4.12 7.66
N PHE A 114 1.99 4.47 8.02
CA PHE A 114 2.29 5.00 9.35
C PHE A 114 1.63 6.36 9.60
N GLU A 115 1.71 7.28 8.64
CA GLU A 115 1.07 8.60 8.76
C GLU A 115 -0.43 8.48 9.02
N GLU A 116 -1.12 7.66 8.21
CA GLU A 116 -2.58 7.59 8.21
C GLU A 116 -3.15 6.66 9.30
N SER A 117 -2.43 5.59 9.67
CA SER A 117 -2.93 4.56 10.60
C SER A 117 -2.09 4.35 11.87
N GLY A 118 -0.87 4.88 11.92
CA GLY A 118 0.08 4.65 13.01
C GLY A 118 0.70 3.26 13.05
N ILE A 119 0.36 2.38 12.11
CA ILE A 119 0.96 1.04 12.00
C ILE A 119 2.35 1.15 11.38
N LEU A 120 3.35 0.57 12.04
CA LEU A 120 4.75 0.56 11.60
C LEU A 120 5.16 -0.84 11.11
N LEU A 121 5.47 -0.95 9.81
CA LEU A 121 6.05 -2.15 9.22
C LEU A 121 7.56 -1.98 9.10
N LEU A 122 8.27 -2.36 10.16
CA LEU A 122 9.71 -2.20 10.26
C LEU A 122 10.39 -3.55 10.53
N ARG A 123 11.60 -3.71 10.02
CA ARG A 123 12.51 -4.81 10.35
C ARG A 123 13.64 -4.31 11.23
N SER A 124 13.87 -4.99 12.35
CA SER A 124 14.96 -4.69 13.28
C SER A 124 16.34 -4.88 12.65
N MET A 125 17.30 -4.02 13.02
CA MET A 125 18.71 -4.15 12.64
C MET A 125 19.50 -5.14 13.53
N SER A 126 18.92 -5.64 14.62
CA SER A 126 19.66 -6.47 15.57
C SER A 126 20.01 -7.85 14.98
N LYS A 127 21.31 -8.12 14.87
CA LYS A 127 21.90 -9.42 14.48
C LYS A 127 21.45 -10.52 15.44
N GLY A 128 20.41 -11.29 15.10
CA GLY A 128 19.99 -12.40 15.97
C GLY A 128 18.72 -13.12 15.57
N GLU A 129 17.81 -12.48 14.83
CA GLU A 129 16.73 -13.24 14.20
C GLU A 129 17.31 -13.97 13.00
N SER A 130 17.28 -15.30 13.07
CA SER A 130 17.77 -16.19 12.02
C SER A 130 17.36 -15.70 10.63
N GLU A 131 18.27 -15.80 9.67
CA GLU A 131 18.08 -15.52 8.23
C GLU A 131 16.83 -16.20 7.61
N ASN A 132 16.13 -17.05 8.36
CA ASN A 132 14.83 -17.66 8.02
C ASN A 132 13.59 -16.77 8.23
N SER A 133 13.69 -15.56 8.79
CA SER A 133 12.51 -14.71 9.08
C SER A 133 12.32 -13.53 8.11
N LEU A 134 12.89 -13.60 6.89
CA LEU A 134 12.41 -12.80 5.76
C LEU A 134 11.11 -13.44 5.28
N SER A 135 9.98 -13.27 6.00
CA SER A 135 8.70 -13.78 5.55
C SER A 135 8.22 -12.96 4.37
N TRP A 136 8.66 -13.32 3.17
CA TRP A 136 8.29 -12.69 1.91
C TRP A 136 6.77 -12.47 1.84
N GLY A 137 6.30 -11.23 1.68
CA GLY A 137 4.87 -10.93 1.63
C GLY A 137 4.13 -10.96 2.99
N ALA A 138 4.82 -11.18 4.11
CA ALA A 138 4.24 -11.08 5.45
C ALA A 138 5.09 -10.16 6.34
N ALA A 139 4.44 -9.30 7.11
CA ALA A 139 5.12 -8.36 8.01
C ALA A 139 4.91 -8.73 9.47
N SER A 140 5.91 -8.37 10.27
CA SER A 140 5.75 -8.09 11.69
C SER A 140 5.44 -6.61 11.88
N VAL A 141 4.57 -6.29 12.83
CA VAL A 141 4.27 -4.91 13.21
C VAL A 141 5.17 -4.51 14.36
N PHE A 142 5.75 -3.31 14.29
CA PHE A 142 6.54 -2.76 15.39
C PHE A 142 5.61 -2.25 16.49
N GLU A 143 5.62 -2.88 17.67
CA GLU A 143 4.72 -2.54 18.80
C GLU A 143 5.43 -1.92 20.01
N ASP A 144 6.76 -1.89 20.02
CA ASP A 144 7.56 -1.46 21.18
C ASP A 144 7.60 0.06 21.40
N LEU A 145 6.83 0.84 20.61
CA LEU A 145 6.77 2.30 20.73
C LEU A 145 5.51 2.74 21.50
N PRO A 146 5.65 3.46 22.64
CA PRO A 146 4.49 3.98 23.37
C PRO A 146 3.60 4.87 22.49
N THR A 147 2.29 4.87 22.76
CA THR A 147 1.30 5.60 21.94
C THR A 147 1.60 7.09 21.80
N GLU A 148 2.13 7.74 22.84
CA GLU A 148 2.50 9.16 22.79
C GLU A 148 3.65 9.42 21.80
N GLU A 149 4.66 8.54 21.80
CA GLU A 149 5.78 8.63 20.86
C GLU A 149 5.34 8.29 19.44
N VAL A 150 4.44 7.32 19.25
CA VAL A 150 3.79 7.06 17.95
C VAL A 150 3.14 8.36 17.43
N GLN A 151 2.32 9.04 18.23
CA GLN A 151 1.65 10.27 17.81
C GLN A 151 2.61 11.43 17.52
N ARG A 152 3.67 11.56 18.32
CA ARG A 152 4.72 12.56 18.10
C ARG A 152 5.42 12.35 16.76
N TRP A 153 5.86 11.12 16.49
CA TRP A 153 6.53 10.79 15.22
C TRP A 153 5.59 10.87 14.03
N ARG A 154 4.33 10.42 14.16
CA ARG A 154 3.32 10.59 13.11
C ARG A 154 3.13 12.05 12.74
N THR A 155 3.02 12.92 13.73
CA THR A 155 2.91 14.37 13.49
C THR A 155 4.16 14.92 12.79
N ALA A 156 5.35 14.48 13.20
CA ALA A 156 6.60 14.90 12.58
C ALA A 156 6.68 14.46 11.10
N VAL A 157 6.37 13.19 10.82
CA VAL A 157 6.42 12.61 9.47
C VAL A 157 5.34 13.21 8.56
N HIS A 158 4.12 13.40 9.06
CA HIS A 158 3.06 14.06 8.30
C HIS A 158 3.41 15.50 7.89
N ASN A 159 4.13 16.24 8.76
CA ASN A 159 4.57 17.60 8.44
C ASN A 159 5.79 17.61 7.50
N ASP A 160 6.64 16.58 7.58
CA ASP A 160 7.87 16.44 6.82
C ASP A 160 8.22 14.94 6.67
N GLY A 161 7.96 14.38 5.48
CA GLY A 161 8.19 12.96 5.20
C GLY A 161 9.65 12.52 5.42
N SER A 162 10.61 13.44 5.37
CA SER A 162 12.02 13.13 5.66
C SER A 162 12.25 12.73 7.12
N GLN A 163 11.32 13.03 8.03
CA GLN A 163 11.38 12.56 9.42
C GLN A 163 11.23 11.04 9.54
N PHE A 164 10.72 10.35 8.51
CA PHE A 164 10.50 8.91 8.56
C PHE A 164 11.82 8.11 8.66
N ILE A 165 12.88 8.54 7.98
CA ILE A 165 14.19 7.90 8.12
C ILE A 165 14.81 8.15 9.50
N HIS A 166 14.53 9.30 10.10
CA HIS A 166 14.97 9.62 11.46
C HIS A 166 14.28 8.74 12.50
N LEU A 167 12.97 8.49 12.33
CA LEU A 167 12.25 7.48 13.11
C LEU A 167 12.88 6.09 12.97
N CYS A 168 13.16 5.64 11.74
CA CYS A 168 13.77 4.33 11.50
C CYS A 168 15.14 4.20 12.20
N ARG A 169 15.98 5.25 12.12
CA ARG A 169 17.27 5.32 12.83
C ARG A 169 17.10 5.30 14.35
N PHE A 170 16.13 6.05 14.88
CA PHE A 170 15.81 6.08 16.31
C PHE A 170 15.40 4.69 16.83
N LEU A 171 14.58 3.96 16.06
CA LEU A 171 14.14 2.61 16.39
C LEU A 171 15.13 1.51 16.01
N GLN A 172 16.32 1.87 15.50
CA GLN A 172 17.31 0.92 14.99
C GLN A 172 16.66 -0.15 14.08
N SER A 173 15.83 0.32 13.15
CA SER A 173 15.08 -0.51 12.21
C SER A 173 15.09 0.10 10.80
N VAL A 174 14.64 -0.67 9.81
CA VAL A 174 14.37 -0.21 8.43
C VAL A 174 12.91 -0.49 8.05
N PRO A 175 12.34 0.19 7.04
CA PRO A 175 11.08 -0.24 6.45
C PRO A 175 11.18 -1.69 5.94
N ASP A 176 10.21 -2.56 6.26
CA ASP A 176 10.21 -3.95 5.78
C ASP A 176 9.67 -4.04 4.35
N VAL A 177 10.48 -3.59 3.39
CA VAL A 177 10.11 -3.58 1.95
C VAL A 177 9.88 -4.99 1.39
N TRP A 178 10.41 -6.04 2.03
CA TRP A 178 10.23 -7.43 1.60
C TRP A 178 8.88 -8.02 2.02
N ALA A 179 8.21 -7.42 3.00
CA ALA A 179 6.85 -7.79 3.35
C ALA A 179 5.82 -7.33 2.31
N LEU A 180 6.20 -6.44 1.37
CA LEU A 180 5.32 -5.88 0.35
C LEU A 180 5.51 -6.58 -1.00
N THR A 181 4.43 -7.18 -1.48
CA THR A 181 4.37 -7.83 -2.80
C THR A 181 3.47 -7.05 -3.76
N GLU A 182 3.81 -7.04 -5.05
CA GLU A 182 3.00 -6.33 -6.06
C GLU A 182 1.65 -6.99 -6.28
N TRP A 183 0.58 -6.20 -6.22
CA TRP A 183 -0.77 -6.69 -6.47
C TRP A 183 -1.30 -6.21 -7.83
N SER A 184 -1.34 -4.90 -8.02
CA SER A 184 -1.82 -4.24 -9.24
C SER A 184 -1.31 -2.81 -9.35
N ASP A 185 -1.44 -2.21 -10.53
CA ASP A 185 -1.20 -0.79 -10.76
C ASP A 185 -2.37 -0.16 -11.48
N TRP A 186 -2.78 1.05 -11.07
CA TRP A 186 -4.00 1.70 -11.56
C TRP A 186 -3.75 3.13 -12.01
N LEU A 187 -4.14 3.42 -13.25
CA LEU A 187 -4.22 4.76 -13.78
C LEU A 187 -5.61 5.34 -13.56
N THR A 188 -5.67 6.50 -12.92
CA THR A 188 -6.93 7.26 -12.81
C THR A 188 -7.43 7.65 -14.21
N PRO A 189 -8.74 7.47 -14.52
CA PRO A 189 -9.30 7.78 -15.83
C PRO A 189 -9.00 9.22 -16.29
N ALA A 190 -8.79 9.39 -17.60
CA ALA A 190 -8.51 10.71 -18.18
C ALA A 190 -9.66 11.73 -18.00
N SER A 191 -10.88 11.25 -17.72
CA SER A 191 -12.06 12.08 -17.43
C SER A 191 -12.04 12.73 -16.04
N VAL A 192 -11.13 12.31 -15.15
CA VAL A 192 -10.98 12.85 -13.80
C VAL A 192 -9.87 13.90 -13.77
N LYS A 193 -10.11 15.03 -13.09
CA LYS A 193 -9.16 16.17 -13.06
C LYS A 193 -7.88 15.88 -12.27
N ILE A 194 -8.01 15.29 -11.09
CA ILE A 194 -6.87 14.87 -10.26
C ILE A 194 -6.61 13.41 -10.60
N ARG A 195 -5.39 13.10 -11.04
CA ARG A 195 -5.07 11.78 -11.57
C ARG A 195 -3.82 11.22 -10.92
N PHE A 196 -3.87 9.93 -10.62
CA PHE A 196 -2.80 9.15 -10.01
C PHE A 196 -2.45 7.92 -10.83
N ASP A 197 -1.15 7.61 -10.85
CA ASP A 197 -0.58 6.32 -11.25
C ASP A 197 -0.22 5.64 -9.92
N THR A 198 -1.04 4.67 -9.52
CA THR A 198 -1.02 4.11 -8.17
C THR A 198 -0.69 2.64 -8.21
N VAL A 199 0.47 2.29 -7.66
CA VAL A 199 0.81 0.90 -7.42
C VAL A 199 0.27 0.44 -6.07
N PHE A 200 -0.38 -0.72 -6.07
CA PHE A 200 -0.92 -1.38 -4.89
C PHE A 200 0.00 -2.52 -4.49
N PHE A 201 0.55 -2.44 -3.29
CA PHE A 201 1.24 -3.53 -2.63
C PHE A 201 0.30 -4.27 -1.70
N MET A 202 0.59 -5.53 -1.46
CA MET A 202 -0.11 -6.38 -0.51
C MET A 202 0.86 -6.88 0.56
N CYS A 203 0.37 -6.90 1.80
CA CYS A 203 1.10 -7.39 2.96
C CYS A 203 0.15 -8.17 3.87
N PHE A 204 0.64 -9.28 4.41
CA PHE A 204 -0.09 -10.15 5.33
C PHE A 204 0.44 -9.99 6.76
N VAL A 205 -0.44 -9.88 7.75
CA VAL A 205 -0.10 -9.81 9.18
C VAL A 205 -0.90 -10.85 9.98
N ASN A 206 -0.31 -11.37 11.06
CA ASN A 206 -0.87 -12.52 11.80
C ASN A 206 -2.05 -12.17 12.74
N TYR A 207 -2.33 -10.89 12.94
CA TYR A 207 -3.41 -10.37 13.78
C TYR A 207 -3.79 -8.96 13.30
N GLU A 208 -4.92 -8.43 13.76
CA GLU A 208 -5.38 -7.07 13.47
C GLU A 208 -4.64 -6.06 14.37
N PRO A 209 -3.64 -5.31 13.84
CA PRO A 209 -2.96 -4.29 14.64
C PRO A 209 -3.91 -3.13 14.93
N VAL A 210 -3.66 -2.47 16.07
CA VAL A 210 -4.45 -1.30 16.47
C VAL A 210 -4.14 -0.14 15.52
N ALA A 211 -5.09 0.15 14.63
CA ALA A 211 -5.03 1.31 13.75
C ALA A 211 -5.60 2.55 14.45
N GLN A 212 -4.88 3.67 14.35
CA GLN A 212 -5.28 4.97 14.86
C GLN A 212 -5.33 5.96 13.68
N HIS A 213 -6.47 6.58 13.44
CA HIS A 213 -6.60 7.63 12.42
C HIS A 213 -6.08 8.99 12.94
N ASP A 214 -5.66 9.87 12.02
CA ASP A 214 -5.05 11.17 12.34
C ASP A 214 -6.09 12.28 12.67
N ASN A 215 -7.39 11.98 12.56
CA ASN A 215 -8.53 12.89 12.74
C ASN A 215 -8.52 14.13 11.82
N LYS A 216 -7.61 14.19 10.85
CA LYS A 216 -7.48 15.29 9.89
C LYS A 216 -7.83 14.78 8.51
N GLU A 217 -7.01 13.89 7.96
CA GLU A 217 -7.23 13.28 6.66
C GLU A 217 -8.16 12.07 6.75
N MET A 218 -7.96 11.25 7.79
CA MET A 218 -8.74 10.05 8.05
C MET A 218 -9.56 10.24 9.33
N ILE A 219 -10.85 9.91 9.23
CA ILE A 219 -11.80 10.06 10.35
C ILE A 219 -12.12 8.73 11.03
N GLU A 220 -11.79 7.60 10.40
CA GLU A 220 -12.01 6.29 10.99
C GLU A 220 -11.04 5.26 10.39
N SER A 221 -10.69 4.24 11.19
CA SER A 221 -9.93 3.06 10.74
C SER A 221 -10.76 1.81 11.04
N LYS A 222 -10.94 0.95 10.05
CA LYS A 222 -11.80 -0.24 10.13
C LYS A 222 -11.04 -1.45 9.61
N TRP A 223 -11.12 -2.54 10.35
CA TRP A 223 -10.90 -3.86 9.78
C TRP A 223 -12.24 -4.38 9.28
N LYS A 224 -12.33 -4.83 8.02
CA LYS A 224 -13.54 -5.46 7.45
C LYS A 224 -13.19 -6.74 6.71
N THR A 225 -14.07 -7.72 6.76
CA THR A 225 -13.95 -8.84 5.80
C THR A 225 -14.19 -8.31 4.37
N PRO A 226 -13.64 -8.96 3.34
CA PRO A 226 -13.88 -8.56 1.94
C PRO A 226 -15.37 -8.44 1.60
N VAL A 227 -16.19 -9.40 2.05
CA VAL A 227 -17.63 -9.40 1.79
C VAL A 227 -18.36 -8.25 2.49
N GLU A 228 -17.95 -7.89 3.71
CA GLU A 228 -18.50 -6.72 4.41
C GLU A 228 -18.25 -5.43 3.61
N ALA A 229 -17.02 -5.22 3.15
CA ALA A 229 -16.65 -4.04 2.36
C ALA A 229 -17.49 -3.93 1.06
N VAL A 230 -17.69 -5.04 0.36
CA VAL A 230 -18.51 -5.10 -0.86
C VAL A 230 -19.99 -4.85 -0.55
N VAL A 231 -20.55 -5.53 0.46
CA VAL A 231 -21.97 -5.40 0.84
C VAL A 231 -22.28 -3.99 1.33
N ASP A 232 -21.41 -3.37 2.11
CA ASP A 232 -21.57 -1.99 2.56
C ASP A 232 -21.61 -1.01 1.38
N THR A 233 -20.79 -1.24 0.35
CA THR A 233 -20.81 -0.44 -0.87
C THR A 233 -22.13 -0.61 -1.64
N ILE A 234 -22.60 -1.85 -1.83
CA ILE A 234 -23.88 -2.14 -2.50
C ILE A 234 -25.06 -1.50 -1.75
N LYS A 235 -25.03 -1.58 -0.42
CA LYS A 235 -26.05 -0.99 0.46
C LYS A 235 -25.87 0.53 0.66
N LYS A 236 -24.90 1.16 -0.01
CA LYS A 236 -24.57 2.59 0.11
C LYS A 236 -24.27 3.05 1.54
N LYS A 237 -23.76 2.13 2.37
CA LYS A 237 -23.26 2.42 3.72
C LYS A 237 -21.82 2.93 3.72
N ALA A 238 -21.05 2.56 2.68
CA ALA A 238 -19.71 3.05 2.42
C ALA A 238 -19.57 3.45 0.94
N LEU A 239 -18.63 4.32 0.64
CA LEU A 239 -18.31 4.72 -0.74
C LEU A 239 -16.90 4.28 -1.09
N PHE A 240 -16.75 3.46 -2.13
CA PHE A 240 -15.45 2.97 -2.60
C PHE A 240 -15.12 3.60 -3.95
N GLY A 241 -13.83 3.86 -4.20
CA GLY A 241 -13.38 4.12 -5.58
C GLY A 241 -13.34 2.84 -6.40
N PRO A 242 -13.25 2.93 -7.74
CA PRO A 242 -13.17 1.75 -8.59
C PRO A 242 -12.04 0.78 -8.21
N PRO A 243 -10.78 1.22 -7.98
CA PRO A 243 -9.71 0.31 -7.57
C PRO A 243 -10.00 -0.41 -6.25
N GLN A 244 -10.53 0.31 -5.26
CA GLN A 244 -10.82 -0.24 -3.93
C GLN A 244 -11.91 -1.30 -4.00
N LEU A 245 -13.02 -1.02 -4.70
CA LEU A 245 -14.13 -1.96 -4.84
C LEU A 245 -13.71 -3.19 -5.65
N TYR A 246 -12.95 -2.99 -6.73
CA TYR A 246 -12.49 -4.09 -7.57
C TYR A 246 -11.56 -5.03 -6.80
N ASN A 247 -10.58 -4.47 -6.08
CA ASN A 247 -9.70 -5.25 -5.21
C ASN A 247 -10.49 -6.01 -4.14
N ALA A 248 -11.45 -5.36 -3.46
CA ALA A 248 -12.31 -6.02 -2.48
C ALA A 248 -13.10 -7.20 -3.07
N LEU A 249 -13.62 -7.07 -4.31
CA LEU A 249 -14.27 -8.15 -5.04
C LEU A 249 -13.31 -9.32 -5.36
N GLN A 250 -12.07 -9.03 -5.73
CA GLN A 250 -11.06 -10.08 -5.95
C GLN A 250 -10.75 -10.84 -4.66
N PHE A 251 -10.71 -10.14 -3.52
CA PHE A 251 -10.42 -10.76 -2.22
C PHE A 251 -11.54 -11.72 -1.78
N CYS A 252 -12.79 -11.47 -2.18
CA CYS A 252 -13.90 -12.40 -1.96
C CYS A 252 -13.65 -13.80 -2.57
N GLY A 253 -12.71 -13.95 -3.51
CA GLY A 253 -12.30 -15.23 -4.08
C GLY A 253 -11.45 -16.10 -3.13
N PHE A 254 -10.97 -15.55 -2.01
CA PHE A 254 -10.15 -16.27 -1.04
C PHE A 254 -10.82 -16.24 0.34
N THR A 255 -11.11 -17.41 0.90
CA THR A 255 -11.70 -17.52 2.25
C THR A 255 -10.65 -17.73 3.35
N SER A 256 -9.49 -18.30 3.00
CA SER A 256 -8.38 -18.59 3.91
C SER A 256 -7.25 -17.59 3.72
N TRP A 257 -6.81 -16.97 4.81
CA TRP A 257 -5.68 -16.06 4.91
C TRP A 257 -4.40 -16.75 4.44
N GLU A 258 -4.19 -17.99 4.89
CA GLU A 258 -2.98 -18.75 4.54
C GLU A 258 -2.94 -19.04 3.05
N THR A 259 -4.06 -19.51 2.48
CA THR A 259 -4.15 -19.81 1.05
C THR A 259 -4.01 -18.54 0.20
N PHE A 260 -4.55 -17.41 0.65
CA PHE A 260 -4.39 -16.15 -0.05
C PHE A 260 -2.93 -15.66 0.00
N LYS A 261 -2.28 -15.78 1.16
CA LYS A 261 -0.87 -15.46 1.31
C LYS A 261 0.01 -16.32 0.41
N GLU A 262 -0.19 -17.63 0.41
CA GLU A 262 0.53 -18.57 -0.46
C GLU A 262 0.31 -18.24 -1.94
N PHE A 263 -0.94 -17.97 -2.34
CA PHE A 263 -1.24 -17.53 -3.70
C PHE A 263 -0.44 -16.27 -4.06
N GLN A 264 -0.49 -15.23 -3.21
CA GLN A 264 0.19 -13.97 -3.47
C GLN A 264 1.72 -14.12 -3.51
N GLN A 265 2.29 -14.89 -2.58
CA GLN A 265 3.72 -15.22 -2.59
C GLN A 265 4.13 -15.95 -3.87
N SER A 266 3.31 -16.90 -4.33
CA SER A 266 3.55 -17.67 -5.54
C SER A 266 3.52 -16.80 -6.80
N ARG A 267 2.65 -15.79 -6.90
CA ARG A 267 2.56 -14.91 -8.08
C ARG A 267 3.45 -13.67 -8.01
N ALA A 268 4.14 -13.40 -6.90
CA ALA A 268 4.88 -12.15 -6.72
C ALA A 268 5.98 -11.94 -7.77
N HIS A 269 6.54 -13.02 -8.33
CA HIS A 269 7.53 -13.00 -9.40
C HIS A 269 6.93 -12.90 -10.82
N GLU A 270 5.60 -12.91 -10.93
CA GLU A 270 4.87 -12.75 -12.19
C GLU A 270 4.61 -11.28 -12.54
N GLY A 271 5.02 -10.34 -11.68
CA GLY A 271 4.76 -8.92 -11.86
C GLY A 271 3.27 -8.58 -11.71
N CYS A 272 2.89 -7.42 -12.25
CA CYS A 272 1.49 -7.01 -12.30
C CYS A 272 1.21 -6.13 -13.54
N ASP A 273 -0.05 -6.12 -13.97
CA ASP A 273 -0.49 -5.28 -15.07
C ASP A 273 -0.85 -3.87 -14.59
N GLN A 274 -0.65 -2.89 -15.46
CA GLN A 274 -1.17 -1.54 -15.31
C GLN A 274 -2.59 -1.46 -15.89
N MET A 275 -3.55 -1.09 -15.04
CA MET A 275 -4.97 -0.96 -15.40
C MET A 275 -5.35 0.51 -15.56
N LEU A 276 -5.68 0.90 -16.78
CA LEU A 276 -6.39 2.16 -17.03
C LEU A 276 -7.89 1.90 -16.98
N THR A 277 -8.58 2.51 -16.02
CA THR A 277 -10.05 2.44 -16.00
C THR A 277 -10.64 3.46 -16.95
N ILE A 278 -11.73 3.11 -17.65
CA ILE A 278 -12.52 4.02 -18.48
C ILE A 278 -13.92 4.13 -17.88
N ILE A 279 -14.40 5.37 -17.73
CA ILE A 279 -15.74 5.63 -17.21
C ILE A 279 -16.70 5.82 -18.38
N LEU A 280 -17.63 4.89 -18.53
CA LEU A 280 -18.74 4.96 -19.47
C LEU A 280 -19.96 5.56 -18.78
N LYS A 281 -20.61 6.53 -19.41
CA LYS A 281 -21.89 7.09 -18.95
C LYS A 281 -23.03 6.28 -19.55
N CYS A 282 -23.86 5.69 -18.69
CA CYS A 282 -25.07 4.98 -19.06
C CYS A 282 -26.30 5.88 -18.81
N LYS A 283 -27.50 5.43 -19.21
CA LYS A 283 -28.75 6.20 -19.04
C LYS A 283 -29.08 6.46 -17.56
N ASP A 284 -28.74 5.52 -16.69
CA ASP A 284 -29.12 5.47 -15.27
C ASP A 284 -27.92 5.35 -14.32
N GLY A 285 -26.69 5.50 -14.83
CA GLY A 285 -25.51 5.36 -14.00
C GLY A 285 -24.20 5.53 -14.75
N ILE A 286 -23.13 5.12 -14.07
CA ILE A 286 -21.78 5.06 -14.62
C ILE A 286 -21.28 3.62 -14.52
N VAL A 287 -20.60 3.16 -15.56
CA VAL A 287 -19.88 1.87 -15.56
C VAL A 287 -18.40 2.18 -15.68
N ALA A 288 -17.60 1.62 -14.79
CA ALA A 288 -16.15 1.65 -14.88
C ALA A 288 -15.69 0.33 -15.52
N VAL A 289 -15.06 0.41 -16.69
CA VAL A 289 -14.52 -0.74 -17.42
C VAL A 289 -13.00 -0.71 -17.40
N LYS A 290 -12.37 -1.89 -17.47
CA LYS A 290 -10.92 -2.07 -17.45
C LYS A 290 -10.46 -3.01 -18.58
N PRO A 291 -9.15 -3.11 -18.87
CA PRO A 291 -8.65 -4.04 -19.88
C PRO A 291 -9.21 -5.46 -19.69
N GLY A 292 -9.67 -6.06 -20.79
CA GLY A 292 -10.29 -7.38 -20.83
C GLY A 292 -11.82 -7.40 -20.63
N ASP A 293 -12.47 -6.28 -20.32
CA ASP A 293 -13.94 -6.19 -20.32
C ASP A 293 -14.47 -5.98 -21.75
N ASP A 294 -15.65 -6.53 -22.08
CA ASP A 294 -16.24 -6.48 -23.44
C ASP A 294 -16.41 -5.05 -24.00
N LEU A 295 -16.65 -4.07 -23.12
CA LEU A 295 -16.86 -2.67 -23.47
C LEU A 295 -15.59 -1.82 -23.33
N TYR A 296 -14.44 -2.43 -23.08
CA TYR A 296 -13.16 -1.76 -23.05
C TYR A 296 -12.62 -1.56 -24.48
N PRO A 297 -12.28 -0.33 -24.89
CA PRO A 297 -11.82 0.00 -26.24
C PRO A 297 -10.40 -0.48 -26.56
#